data_AF-A0A1J5IY86-F1
#
_entry.id   AF-A0A1J5IY86-F1
#
_cell.length_a   1.000
_cell.length_b   1.000
_cell.length_c   1.000
_cell.angle_alpha   90.00
_cell.angle_beta   90.00
_cell.angle_gamma   90.00
#
_symmetry.space_group_name_H-M   'P 1'
#
loop_
_entity.id
_entity.type
_entity.pdbx_description
1 polymer ?
#
loop_
_entity_poly.entity_id
_entity_poly.type
_entity_poly.pdbx_seq_one_letter_code
_entity_poly.pdbx_strand_id
1 'polypeptide(L)'
;MGIHKRDEHEGREVEWHIAARPGRRKVMAEDSDDLKAEQAKASVRAKVEHPFRWVKGIFGYNKVRYRSLDKNMNRLCLLLGFTNLLRSRSLGYTG
;
A
#
# COMPACT_ATOMS: atom_id res chain seq x y z
N MET A 1 -3.38 -2.32 18.78
CA MET A 1 -2.33 -1.53 19.47
C MET A 1 -1.58 -0.67 18.47
N GLY A 2 -1.25 0.58 18.81
CA GLY A 2 -0.32 1.39 18.01
C GLY A 2 1.11 0.85 18.11
N ILE A 3 2.00 1.23 17.19
CA ILE A 3 3.38 0.71 17.15
C ILE A 3 4.12 0.94 18.49
N HIS A 4 3.84 2.07 19.14
CA HIS A 4 4.38 2.49 20.44
C HIS A 4 3.82 1.71 21.64
N LYS A 5 2.88 0.78 21.44
CA LYS A 5 2.28 -0.06 22.49
C LYS A 5 2.62 -1.54 22.30
N ARG A 6 3.67 -1.85 21.53
CA ARG A 6 4.08 -3.22 21.22
C ARG A 6 5.38 -3.54 21.95
N ASP A 7 5.31 -4.53 22.83
CA ASP A 7 6.45 -5.01 23.63
C ASP A 7 7.61 -5.48 22.73
N GLU A 8 7.30 -5.99 21.53
CA GLU A 8 8.25 -6.41 20.49
C GLU A 8 9.21 -5.29 20.01
N HIS A 9 8.87 -4.03 20.30
CA HIS A 9 9.64 -2.85 19.90
C HIS A 9 10.19 -2.06 21.11
N GLU A 10 9.99 -2.58 22.32
CA GLU A 10 10.53 -2.01 23.55
C GLU A 10 12.06 -2.16 23.53
N GLY A 11 12.79 -1.04 23.46
CA GLY A 11 14.25 -1.01 23.35
C GLY A 11 14.83 -0.87 21.93
N ARG A 12 14.00 -0.72 20.90
CA ARG A 12 14.47 -0.35 19.55
C ARG A 12 14.42 1.16 19.35
N GLU A 13 15.56 1.76 19.05
CA GLU A 13 15.64 3.17 18.65
C GLU A 13 15.31 3.28 17.15
N VAL A 14 14.02 3.40 16.84
CA VAL A 14 13.52 3.48 15.45
C VAL A 14 12.56 4.65 15.34
N GLU A 15 12.81 5.52 14.36
CA GLU A 15 11.87 6.57 13.99
C GLU A 15 10.78 6.02 13.06
N TRP A 16 9.51 6.15 13.47
CA TRP A 16 8.38 5.64 12.72
C TRP A 16 7.64 6.75 11.98
N HIS A 17 7.75 6.78 10.65
CA HIS A 17 7.01 7.73 9.82
C HIS A 17 5.59 7.23 9.49
N ILE A 18 4.71 7.22 10.49
CA ILE A 18 3.28 6.86 10.32
C ILE A 18 2.53 8.04 9.69
N ALA A 19 1.55 7.75 8.82
CA ALA A 19 0.68 8.77 8.24
C ALA A 19 -0.20 9.43 9.32
N ALA A 20 -0.32 10.76 9.26
CA ALA A 20 -1.08 11.54 10.22
C ALA A 20 -2.60 11.28 10.10
N ARG A 21 -3.31 11.38 11.23
CA ARG A 21 -4.78 11.32 11.23
C ARG A 21 -5.36 12.53 10.50
N PRO A 22 -6.54 12.41 9.86
CA PRO A 22 -7.17 13.51 9.13
C PRO A 22 -7.33 14.80 9.95
N GLY A 23 -7.69 14.69 11.24
CA GLY A 23 -7.82 15.85 12.13
C GLY A 23 -6.51 16.61 12.36
N ARG A 24 -5.38 15.90 12.48
CA ARG A 24 -4.04 16.52 12.61
C ARG A 24 -3.58 17.12 11.29
N ARG A 25 -3.86 16.46 10.17
CA ARG A 25 -3.54 16.97 8.83
C ARG A 25 -4.27 18.28 8.51
N LYS A 26 -5.52 18.44 8.96
CA LYS A 26 -6.33 19.65 8.70
C LYS A 26 -5.78 20.93 9.36
N VAL A 27 -5.00 20.81 10.42
CA VAL A 27 -4.45 21.96 11.17
C VAL A 27 -2.98 22.23 10.84
N MET A 28 -2.39 21.48 9.90
CA MET A 28 -1.02 21.71 9.44
C MET A 28 -0.95 22.94 8.53
N ALA A 29 0.15 23.68 8.61
CA ALA A 29 0.41 24.79 7.69
C ALA A 29 0.60 24.27 6.26
N GLU A 30 0.04 24.98 5.28
CA GLU A 30 0.00 24.55 3.87
C GLU A 30 1.39 24.29 3.26
N ASP A 31 2.39 25.09 3.63
CA ASP A 31 3.76 24.95 3.10
C ASP A 31 4.72 24.20 4.03
N SER A 32 4.22 23.60 5.12
CA SER A 32 5.06 22.83 6.04
C SER A 32 5.65 21.59 5.37
N ASP A 33 6.90 21.27 5.71
CA ASP A 33 7.55 20.05 5.24
C ASP A 33 6.83 18.79 5.73
N ASP A 34 6.17 18.87 6.88
CA ASP A 34 5.29 17.81 7.39
C ASP A 34 4.14 17.50 6.42
N LEU A 35 3.48 18.52 5.87
CA LEU A 35 2.38 18.31 4.93
C LEU A 35 2.89 17.70 3.61
N LYS A 36 4.06 18.15 3.12
CA LYS A 36 4.71 17.55 1.95
C LYS A 36 5.04 16.08 2.18
N ALA A 37 5.55 15.73 3.37
CA ALA A 37 5.80 14.34 3.75
C ALA A 37 4.51 13.50 3.77
N GLU A 38 3.41 14.04 4.31
CA GLU A 38 2.11 13.36 4.29
C GLU A 38 1.56 13.18 2.87
N GLN A 39 1.74 14.16 1.98
CA GLN A 39 1.38 14.04 0.56
C GLN A 39 2.21 12.95 -0.14
N ALA A 40 3.53 12.91 0.12
CA ALA A 40 4.40 11.87 -0.43
C ALA A 40 3.97 10.46 0.03
N LYS A 41 3.68 10.27 1.33
CA LYS A 41 3.15 9.01 1.87
C LYS A 41 1.83 8.62 1.17
N ALA A 42 0.92 9.57 0.98
CA ALA A 42 -0.35 9.34 0.29
C ALA A 42 -0.17 8.98 -1.18
N SER A 43 0.76 9.62 -1.89
CA SER A 43 1.09 9.33 -3.29
C SER A 43 1.65 7.92 -3.46
N VAL A 44 2.60 7.53 -2.60
CA VAL A 44 3.13 6.16 -2.57
C VAL A 44 2.01 5.16 -2.30
N ARG A 45 1.14 5.44 -1.32
CA ARG A 45 -0.01 4.60 -1.00
C ARG A 45 -0.96 4.43 -2.19
N ALA A 46 -1.29 5.51 -2.90
CA ALA A 46 -2.17 5.45 -4.06
C ALA A 46 -1.60 4.57 -5.19
N LYS A 47 -0.28 4.66 -5.44
CA LYS A 47 0.41 3.81 -6.43
C LYS A 47 0.29 2.32 -6.11
N VAL A 48 0.32 1.96 -4.82
CA VAL A 48 0.25 0.57 -4.35
C VAL A 48 -1.21 0.09 -4.25
N GLU A 49 -2.14 0.95 -3.83
CA GLU A 49 -3.56 0.59 -3.75
C GLU A 49 -4.16 0.24 -5.12
N HIS A 50 -3.69 0.88 -6.20
CA HIS A 50 -4.16 0.60 -7.55
C HIS A 50 -4.02 -0.89 -7.98
N PRO A 51 -2.82 -1.50 -7.97
CA PRO A 51 -2.70 -2.92 -8.31
C PRO A 51 -3.43 -3.83 -7.31
N PHE A 52 -3.47 -3.49 -6.03
CA PHE A 52 -4.27 -4.26 -5.06
C PHE A 52 -5.77 -4.22 -5.36
N ARG A 53 -6.29 -3.11 -5.89
CA ARG A 53 -7.69 -3.01 -6.35
C ARG A 53 -7.96 -3.96 -7.51
N TRP A 54 -7.04 -4.10 -8.46
CA TRP A 54 -7.14 -5.09 -9.53
C TRP A 54 -7.12 -6.51 -9.00
N VAL A 55 -6.15 -6.83 -8.13
CA VAL A 55 -5.99 -8.17 -7.56
C VAL A 55 -7.19 -8.58 -6.70
N LYS A 56 -7.67 -7.71 -5.81
CA LYS A 56 -8.79 -8.04 -4.91
C LYS A 56 -10.16 -7.89 -5.58
N GLY A 57 -10.32 -6.86 -6.42
CA GLY A 57 -11.58 -6.56 -7.10
C GLY A 57 -11.79 -7.40 -8.36
N ILE A 58 -10.96 -7.18 -9.38
CA ILE A 58 -11.13 -7.79 -10.71
C ILE A 58 -10.81 -9.29 -10.68
N PHE A 59 -9.68 -9.67 -10.06
CA PHE A 59 -9.27 -11.07 -9.96
C PHE A 59 -9.90 -11.81 -8.76
N GLY A 60 -10.65 -11.13 -7.90
CA GLY A 60 -11.36 -11.75 -6.78
C GLY A 60 -10.46 -12.40 -5.72
N TYR A 61 -9.22 -11.94 -5.55
CA TYR A 61 -8.28 -12.47 -4.55
C TYR A 61 -8.61 -11.97 -3.13
N ASN A 62 -9.76 -12.41 -2.60
CA ASN A 62 -10.25 -11.96 -1.28
C ASN A 62 -9.80 -12.88 -0.12
N LYS A 63 -9.55 -14.16 -0.39
CA LYS A 63 -9.10 -15.15 0.59
C LYS A 63 -8.03 -16.05 -0.02
N VAL A 64 -7.13 -16.51 0.85
CA VAL A 64 -6.18 -17.59 0.53
C VAL A 64 -6.96 -18.87 0.19
N ARG A 65 -6.48 -19.63 -0.78
CA ARG A 65 -7.17 -20.83 -1.28
C ARG A 65 -6.37 -22.10 -1.04
N TYR A 66 -5.06 -21.99 -1.04
CA TYR A 66 -4.18 -23.14 -0.83
C TYR A 66 -3.76 -23.24 0.64
N ARG A 67 -3.44 -24.45 1.09
CA ARG A 67 -2.98 -24.71 2.47
C ARG A 67 -1.56 -24.18 2.70
N SER A 68 -0.69 -24.26 1.70
CA SER A 68 0.71 -23.82 1.79
C SER A 68 0.86 -22.32 1.52
N LEU A 69 1.73 -21.66 2.28
CA LEU A 69 2.07 -20.25 2.09
C LEU A 69 2.64 -20.00 0.69
N ASP A 70 3.58 -20.84 0.25
CA ASP A 70 4.27 -20.69 -1.04
C ASP A 70 3.31 -20.70 -2.24
N LYS A 71 2.32 -21.61 -2.24
CA LYS A 71 1.31 -21.63 -3.32
C LYS A 71 0.44 -20.37 -3.35
N ASN A 72 0.13 -19.80 -2.18
CA ASN A 72 -0.61 -18.53 -2.14
C ASN A 72 0.29 -17.35 -2.57
N MET A 73 1.58 -17.37 -2.19
CA MET A 73 2.55 -16.38 -2.64
C MET A 73 2.69 -16.41 -4.17
N ASN A 74 2.90 -17.58 -4.75
CA ASN A 74 2.99 -17.76 -6.20
C ASN A 74 1.72 -17.28 -6.92
N ARG A 75 0.54 -17.59 -6.38
CA ARG A 75 -0.73 -17.08 -6.92
C ARG A 75 -0.80 -15.55 -6.87
N LEU A 76 -0.39 -14.93 -5.76
CA LEU A 76 -0.36 -13.47 -5.63
C LEU A 76 0.62 -12.84 -6.63
N CYS A 77 1.83 -13.37 -6.75
CA CYS A 77 2.84 -12.92 -7.71
C CYS A 77 2.33 -13.01 -9.16
N LEU A 78 1.69 -14.12 -9.53
CA LEU A 78 1.09 -14.30 -10.85
C LEU A 78 0.04 -13.22 -11.14
N LEU A 79 -0.88 -12.97 -10.20
CA LEU A 79 -1.92 -11.95 -10.37
C LEU A 79 -1.36 -10.54 -10.48
N LEU A 80 -0.34 -10.20 -9.69
CA LEU A 80 0.36 -8.91 -9.79
C LEU A 80 1.07 -8.78 -11.15
N GLY A 81 1.68 -9.86 -11.64
CA GLY A 81 2.25 -9.92 -12.98
C GLY A 81 1.20 -9.63 -14.06
N PHE A 82 0.04 -10.28 -13.98
CA PHE A 82 -1.07 -10.01 -14.90
C PHE A 82 -1.61 -8.59 -14.79
N THR A 83 -1.72 -8.01 -13.59
CA THR A 83 -2.10 -6.61 -13.42
C THR A 83 -1.13 -5.69 -14.16
N ASN A 84 0.17 -5.93 -14.07
CA ASN A 84 1.18 -5.15 -14.79
C ASN A 84 1.03 -5.27 -16.31
N LEU A 85 0.84 -6.49 -16.83
CA LEU A 85 0.67 -6.73 -18.26
C LEU A 85 -0.60 -6.08 -18.82
N LEU A 86 -1.73 -6.23 -18.14
CA LEU A 86 -3.00 -5.63 -18.56
C LEU A 86 -2.93 -4.10 -18.54
N ARG A 87 -2.29 -3.51 -17.52
CA ARG A 87 -2.08 -2.07 -17.45
C ARG A 87 -1.16 -1.58 -18.57
N SER A 88 -0.07 -2.30 -18.84
CA SER A 88 0.84 -1.96 -19.95
C SER A 88 0.14 -2.04 -21.30
N ARG A 89 -0.72 -3.04 -21.52
CA ARG A 89 -1.52 -3.16 -22.75
C ARG A 89 -2.51 -2.00 -22.90
N SER A 90 -3.22 -1.63 -21.83
CA SER A 90 -4.19 -0.53 -21.87
C SER A 90 -3.56 0.81 -22.25
N LEU A 91 -2.28 1.03 -21.91
CA LEU A 91 -1.56 2.26 -22.25
C LEU A 91 -1.10 2.33 -23.71
N GLY A 92 -1.06 1.20 -24.44
CA GLY A 92 -0.60 1.13 -25.83
C GLY A 92 -1.69 1.26 -26.89
N TYR A 93 -2.97 1.30 -26.51
CA TYR A 93 -4.11 1.47 -27.42
C TYR A 93 -4.73 2.89 -27.37
N THR A 94 -4.26 3.74 -26.46
CA THR A 94 -4.58 5.17 -26.42
C THR A 94 -3.45 5.95 -27.09
N GLY A 95 -3.41 5.91 -28.42
CA GLY A 95 -2.48 6.62 -29.27
C GLY A 95 -3.11 6.85 -30.64
#